data_AF-A0A8D8VND6-F1
#
_entry.id   AF-A0A8D8VND6-F1
#
_cell.length_a   1.000
_cell.length_b   1.000
_cell.length_c   1.000
_cell.angle_alpha   90.00
_cell.angle_beta   90.00
_cell.angle_gamma   90.00
#
_symmetry.space_group_name_H-M   'P 1'
#
loop_
_entity.id
_entity.type
_entity.pdbx_description
1 polymer ?
#
loop_
_entity_poly.entity_id
_entity_poly.type
_entity_poly.pdbx_seq_one_letter_code
_entity_poly.pdbx_strand_id
1 'polypeptide(L)'
;MSKCLAFKDVAFSRDIRPPFECNREKSSKVCLKQIGDGAADVITLDATAAILARKNQNMRPILKEQYGNEKDLLAVAVVNKNSTVKGLFSPISGSINKSPLLLSCYLITLAT
;
A
#
# COMPACT_ATOMS: atom_id res chain seq x y z
N MET A 1 6.19 -6.62 9.28
CA MET A 1 7.58 -7.12 9.24
C MET A 1 7.65 -8.64 9.10
N SER A 2 7.01 -9.44 9.96
CA SER A 2 6.99 -10.91 9.82
C SER A 2 6.64 -11.39 8.40
N LYS A 3 5.60 -10.81 7.79
CA LYS A 3 5.20 -11.10 6.40
C LYS A 3 6.30 -10.80 5.37
N CYS A 4 7.06 -9.73 5.54
CA CYS A 4 8.15 -9.37 4.64
C CYS A 4 9.30 -10.38 4.74
N LEU A 5 9.70 -10.72 5.97
CA LEU A 5 10.79 -11.67 6.21
C LEU A 5 10.45 -13.05 5.63
N ALA A 6 9.23 -13.53 5.88
CA ALA A 6 8.76 -14.78 5.28
C ALA A 6 8.73 -14.73 3.74
N PHE A 7 8.31 -13.59 3.15
CA PHE A 7 8.36 -13.41 1.71
C PHE A 7 9.78 -13.41 1.16
N LYS A 8 10.73 -12.73 1.82
CA LYS A 8 12.15 -12.73 1.47
C LYS A 8 12.69 -14.16 1.40
N ASP A 9 12.47 -14.94 2.44
CA ASP A 9 13.05 -16.29 2.56
C ASP A 9 12.47 -17.23 1.48
N VAL A 10 11.16 -17.15 1.23
CA VAL A 10 10.49 -17.94 0.19
C VAL A 10 10.89 -17.50 -1.22
N ALA A 11 10.96 -16.18 -1.48
CA ALA A 11 11.38 -15.66 -2.78
C ALA A 11 12.81 -16.08 -3.11
N PHE A 12 13.73 -15.94 -2.15
CA PHE A 12 15.12 -16.33 -2.34
C PHE A 12 15.29 -17.83 -2.61
N SER A 13 14.59 -18.69 -1.85
CA SER A 13 14.63 -20.16 -2.02
C SER A 13 14.01 -20.66 -3.33
N ARG A 14 13.22 -19.83 -4.01
CA ARG A 14 12.65 -20.10 -5.34
C ARG A 14 13.44 -19.45 -6.48
N ASP A 15 14.65 -19.00 -6.21
CA ASP A 15 15.53 -18.30 -7.16
C ASP A 15 14.90 -17.04 -7.78
N ILE A 16 13.95 -16.41 -7.08
CA ILE A 16 13.44 -15.10 -7.45
C ILE A 16 14.52 -14.08 -7.13
N ARG A 17 14.89 -13.28 -8.13
CA ARG A 17 15.91 -12.25 -8.07
C ARG A 17 15.37 -10.92 -8.60
N PRO A 18 15.94 -9.79 -8.14
CA PRO A 18 16.92 -9.62 -7.04
C PRO A 18 16.41 -10.06 -5.64
N PRO A 19 17.32 -10.32 -4.68
CA PRO A 19 16.92 -10.60 -3.29
C PRO A 19 16.19 -9.41 -2.66
N PHE A 20 15.22 -9.71 -1.81
CA PHE A 20 14.46 -8.71 -1.07
C PHE A 20 15.09 -8.45 0.30
N GLU A 21 14.98 -7.22 0.75
CA GLU A 21 15.29 -6.79 2.11
C GLU A 21 14.11 -6.02 2.70
N CYS A 22 14.00 -6.09 4.02
CA CYS A 22 12.83 -5.59 4.73
C CYS A 22 13.20 -4.39 5.59
N ASN A 23 12.71 -3.21 5.22
CA ASN A 23 12.89 -2.00 6.03
C ASN A 23 11.57 -1.64 6.76
N ARG A 24 11.66 -1.30 8.05
CA ARG A 24 10.48 -0.90 8.85
C ARG A 24 10.58 0.56 9.18
N GLU A 25 9.57 1.30 8.74
CA GLU A 25 9.41 2.70 9.12
C GLU A 25 8.10 2.95 9.87
N LYS A 26 8.06 4.09 10.57
CA LYS A 26 6.90 4.49 11.41
C LYS A 26 5.68 4.95 10.59
N SER A 27 5.89 5.34 9.33
CA SER A 27 4.81 5.82 8.45
C SER A 27 5.20 5.72 6.96
N SER A 28 4.19 5.78 6.08
CA SER A 28 4.37 5.80 4.63
C SER A 28 5.17 7.02 4.18
N LYS A 29 5.00 8.16 4.86
CA LYS A 29 5.74 9.39 4.55
C LYS A 29 7.24 9.21 4.77
N VAL A 30 7.63 8.57 5.86
CA VAL A 30 9.05 8.27 6.13
C VAL A 30 9.58 7.27 5.12
N CYS A 31 8.79 6.23 4.80
CA CYS A 31 9.16 5.26 3.78
C CYS A 31 9.42 5.89 2.41
N LEU A 32 8.51 6.76 1.97
CA LEU A 32 8.63 7.46 0.71
C LEU A 32 9.85 8.39 0.68
N LYS A 33 10.20 9.00 1.83
CA LYS A 33 11.43 9.76 1.96
C LYS A 33 12.65 8.85 1.79
N GLN A 34 12.69 7.71 2.47
CA GLN A 34 13.79 6.73 2.34
C GLN A 34 13.97 6.26 0.89
N ILE A 35 12.88 6.09 0.13
CA ILE A 35 13.00 5.77 -1.30
C ILE A 35 13.59 6.93 -2.10
N GLY A 36 13.13 8.16 -1.84
CA GLY A 36 13.72 9.35 -2.46
C GLY A 36 15.20 9.55 -2.13
N ASP A 37 15.62 9.12 -0.94
CA ASP A 37 17.01 9.18 -0.44
C ASP A 37 17.85 7.96 -0.89
N GLY A 38 17.26 6.98 -1.60
CA GLY A 38 17.95 5.77 -2.07
C GLY A 38 18.20 4.69 -1.02
N ALA A 39 17.56 4.79 0.16
CA ALA A 39 17.66 3.85 1.28
C ALA A 39 16.56 2.76 1.29
N ALA A 40 15.63 2.80 0.32
CA ALA A 40 14.58 1.82 0.06
C ALA A 40 14.21 1.88 -1.44
N ASP A 41 13.60 0.83 -1.99
CA ASP A 41 13.28 0.81 -3.43
C ASP A 41 11.78 0.87 -3.68
N VAL A 42 10.98 0.12 -2.91
CA VAL A 42 9.54 -0.01 -3.17
C VAL A 42 8.70 -0.02 -1.89
N ILE A 43 7.49 0.48 -2.02
CA ILE A 43 6.45 0.43 -1.00
C ILE A 43 5.09 0.18 -1.69
N THR A 44 4.25 -0.62 -1.05
CA THR A 44 2.83 -0.74 -1.40
C THR A 44 2.04 0.38 -0.73
N LEU A 45 1.29 1.16 -1.51
CA LEU A 45 0.49 2.29 -1.05
C LEU A 45 -0.96 2.14 -1.53
N ASP A 46 -1.91 2.69 -0.77
CA ASP A 46 -3.26 2.89 -1.28
C ASP A 46 -3.27 3.90 -2.43
N ALA A 47 -4.35 3.90 -3.21
CA ALA A 47 -4.46 4.73 -4.39
C ALA A 47 -4.30 6.24 -4.09
N THR A 48 -4.82 6.72 -2.94
CA THR A 48 -4.70 8.13 -2.56
C THR A 48 -3.25 8.48 -2.24
N ALA A 49 -2.60 7.67 -1.41
CA ALA A 49 -1.19 7.87 -1.07
C ALA A 49 -0.27 7.75 -2.29
N ALA A 50 -0.54 6.83 -3.22
CA ALA A 50 0.22 6.68 -4.47
C ALA A 50 0.08 7.90 -5.39
N ILE A 51 -1.11 8.50 -5.49
CA ILE A 51 -1.32 9.75 -6.24
C ILE A 51 -0.56 10.91 -5.59
N LEU A 52 -0.58 11.01 -4.26
CA LEU A 52 0.15 12.05 -3.54
C LEU A 52 1.67 11.88 -3.66
N ALA A 53 2.17 10.65 -3.56
CA ALA A 53 3.59 10.33 -3.75
C ALA A 53 4.06 10.72 -5.16
N ARG A 54 3.25 10.45 -6.19
CA ARG A 54 3.54 10.87 -7.56
C ARG A 54 3.62 12.38 -7.70
N LYS A 55 2.64 13.11 -7.15
CA LYS A 55 2.58 14.58 -7.24
C LYS A 55 3.70 15.27 -6.48
N ASN A 56 4.01 14.80 -5.27
CA ASN A 56 4.87 15.52 -4.34
C ASN A 56 6.32 15.04 -4.31
N GLN A 57 6.59 13.80 -4.73
CA GLN A 57 7.92 13.16 -4.62
C GLN A 57 8.38 12.56 -5.96
N ASN A 58 7.70 12.87 -7.07
CA ASN A 58 8.01 12.37 -8.42
C ASN A 58 8.13 10.83 -8.51
N MET A 59 7.47 10.12 -7.59
CA MET A 59 7.45 8.67 -7.54
C MET A 59 6.59 8.09 -8.66
N ARG A 60 6.95 6.92 -9.19
CA ARG A 60 6.21 6.25 -10.27
C ARG A 60 5.63 4.93 -9.78
N PRO A 61 4.30 4.70 -9.92
CA PRO A 61 3.75 3.38 -9.65
C PRO A 61 4.21 2.40 -10.73
N ILE A 62 4.85 1.31 -10.31
CA ILE A 62 5.37 0.26 -11.21
C ILE A 62 4.47 -0.98 -11.24
N LEU A 63 3.71 -1.21 -10.17
CA LEU A 63 2.83 -2.36 -9.98
C LEU A 63 1.50 -1.90 -9.36
N LYS A 64 0.43 -2.65 -9.62
CA LYS A 64 -0.86 -2.49 -8.95
C LYS A 64 -1.34 -3.84 -8.42
N GLU A 65 -2.00 -3.83 -7.28
CA GLU A 65 -2.70 -5.01 -6.79
C GLU A 65 -3.91 -5.30 -7.71
N GLN A 66 -4.11 -6.57 -8.04
CA GLN A 66 -5.25 -7.03 -8.81
C GLN A 66 -6.13 -7.90 -7.91
N TYR A 67 -7.40 -7.56 -7.83
CA TYR A 67 -8.38 -8.25 -6.98
C TYR A 67 -9.41 -8.95 -7.87
N GLY A 68 -9.33 -10.29 -7.91
CA GLY A 68 -10.16 -11.09 -8.79
C GLY A 68 -9.95 -10.79 -10.28
N ASN A 69 -11.00 -10.98 -11.07
CA ASN A 69 -10.99 -10.67 -12.51
C ASN A 69 -11.40 -9.23 -12.81
N GLU A 70 -11.62 -8.41 -11.78
CA GLU A 70 -12.05 -7.03 -11.92
C GLU A 70 -10.86 -6.13 -12.24
N LYS A 71 -11.09 -5.17 -13.15
CA LYS A 71 -10.06 -4.19 -13.54
C LYS A 71 -9.87 -3.10 -12.49
N ASP A 72 -10.94 -2.78 -11.77
CA ASP A 72 -11.05 -1.65 -10.84
C ASP A 72 -11.79 -2.04 -9.55
N LEU A 73 -11.32 -1.52 -8.42
CA LEU A 73 -11.98 -1.66 -7.12
C LEU A 73 -13.03 -0.57 -6.94
N LEU A 74 -14.24 -0.95 -6.54
CA LEU A 74 -15.32 -0.01 -6.22
C LEU A 74 -15.21 0.46 -4.76
N ALA A 75 -15.18 1.79 -4.57
CA ALA A 75 -15.35 2.38 -3.26
C ALA A 75 -16.84 2.33 -2.88
N VAL A 76 -17.16 1.57 -1.85
CA VAL A 76 -18.54 1.39 -1.36
C VAL A 76 -18.70 1.94 0.05
N ALA A 77 -19.86 2.56 0.30
CA ALA A 77 -20.27 2.95 1.64
C ALA A 77 -21.22 1.90 2.21
N VAL A 78 -20.73 1.09 3.15
CA VAL A 78 -21.55 0.07 3.83
C VAL A 78 -22.31 0.72 4.98
N VAL A 79 -23.63 0.58 4.97
CA VAL A 79 -24.52 1.11 6.01
C VAL A 79 -25.32 -0.01 6.66
N ASN A 80 -25.75 0.20 7.90
CA ASN A 80 -26.67 -0.73 8.55
C ASN A 80 -28.03 -0.70 7.82
N LYS A 81 -28.66 -1.87 7.64
CA LYS A 81 -29.99 -2.01 7.01
C LYS A 81 -31.06 -1.16 7.69
N ASN A 82 -30.97 -0.95 9.01
CA ASN A 82 -31.92 -0.15 9.79
C ASN A 82 -31.48 1.32 9.92
N SER A 83 -30.45 1.76 9.20
CA SER A 83 -30.04 3.15 9.19
C SER A 83 -31.02 4.02 8.39
N THR A 84 -31.07 5.30 8.72
CA THR A 84 -31.88 6.31 8.01
C THR A 84 -31.22 6.80 6.71
N VAL A 85 -30.02 6.32 6.39
CA VAL A 85 -29.23 6.70 5.21
C VAL A 85 -29.87 6.05 3.97
N LYS A 86 -30.71 6.80 3.28
CA LYS A 86 -31.41 6.35 2.06
C LYS A 86 -30.71 6.72 0.75
N GLY A 87 -29.58 7.42 0.83
CA GLY A 87 -28.83 7.82 -0.35
C GLY A 87 -27.48 8.45 0.00
N LEU A 88 -26.61 8.52 -1.00
CA LEU A 88 -25.23 9.02 -0.85
C LEU A 88 -25.18 10.51 -0.43
N PHE A 89 -26.21 11.28 -0.78
CA PHE A 89 -26.34 12.69 -0.42
C PHE A 89 -27.11 12.95 0.88
N SER A 90 -27.56 11.89 1.56
CA SER A 90 -28.15 12.08 2.89
C SER A 90 -27.06 12.47 3.89
N PRO A 91 -27.34 13.35 4.87
CA PRO A 91 -26.34 13.81 5.82
C PRO A 91 -25.85 12.62 6.66
N ILE A 92 -24.61 12.20 6.42
CA ILE A 92 -23.96 11.13 7.15
C ILE A 92 -23.23 11.77 8.34
N SER A 93 -23.90 11.81 9.50
CA SER A 93 -23.26 12.21 10.76
C SER A 93 -22.75 10.96 11.48
N GLY A 94 -21.54 10.49 11.13
CA GLY A 94 -20.97 9.30 11.76
C GLY A 94 -19.44 9.20 11.62
N SER A 95 -18.80 8.60 12.61
CA SER A 95 -17.35 8.34 12.62
C SER A 95 -16.97 7.34 11.54
N ILE A 96 -16.25 7.80 10.51
CA ILE A 96 -15.71 6.94 9.46
C ILE A 96 -14.50 6.19 10.04
N ASN A 97 -14.68 4.92 10.37
CA ASN A 97 -13.57 4.05 10.74
C ASN A 97 -12.81 3.66 9.46
N LYS A 98 -11.61 4.21 9.29
CA LYS A 98 -10.67 3.73 8.26
C LYS A 98 -10.00 2.46 8.75
N SER A 99 -10.08 1.40 7.96
CA SER A 99 -9.29 0.20 8.18
C SER A 99 -7.80 0.53 8.04
N PRO A 100 -6.93 0.12 8.99
CA PRO A 100 -5.50 0.33 8.86
C PRO A 100 -4.95 -0.58 7.76
N LEU A 101 -4.36 0.01 6.72
CA LEU A 101 -3.54 -0.73 5.77
C LEU A 101 -2.17 -0.97 6.40
N LEU A 102 -1.70 -2.22 6.33
CA LEU A 102 -0.38 -2.62 6.81
C LEU A 102 0.69 -1.90 5.99
N LEU A 103 1.46 -1.04 6.64
CA LEU A 103 2.61 -0.38 6.03
C LEU A 103 3.85 -1.26 6.13
N SER A 104 4.49 -1.54 5.00
CA SER A 104 5.82 -2.16 4.96
C SER A 104 6.60 -1.60 3.77
N CYS A 105 7.83 -1.15 4.04
CA CYS A 105 8.81 -0.74 3.03
C CYS A 105 9.65 -1.95 2.65
N TYR A 106 10.10 -1.99 1.41
CA TYR A 106 10.96 -3.05 0.92
C TYR A 106 12.16 -2.43 0.20
N LEU A 107 13.32 -3.01 0.43
CA LEU A 107 14.55 -2.74 -0.30
C LEU A 107 14.81 -3.94 -1.21
N ILE A 108 15.30 -3.68 -2.41
CA ILE A 108 15.60 -4.65 -3.44
C ILE A 108 17.10 -4.51 -3.72
N THR A 109 17.89 -5.43 -3.18
CA THR A 109 19.33 -5.39 -3.37
C THR A 109 19.64 -5.89 -4.77
N LEU A 110 19.94 -4.99 -5.70
CA LEU A 110 20.56 -5.35 -6.97
C LEU A 110 21.95 -5.90 -6.64
N ALA A 111 22.10 -7.22 -6.66
CA ALA A 111 23.40 -7.85 -6.59
C ALA A 111 24.20 -7.39 -7.82
N THR A 112 25.16 -6.48 -7.60
CA THR A 112 26.30 -6.30 -8.50
C THR A 112 27.29 -7.44 -8.31
#